data_AF-A0A285NV94-F1
#
_entry.id   AF-A0A285NV94-F1
#
_cell.length_a   1.000
_cell.length_b   1.000
_cell.length_c   1.000
_cell.angle_alpha   90.00
_cell.angle_beta   90.00
_cell.angle_gamma   90.00
#
_symmetry.space_group_name_H-M   'P 1'
#
loop_
_entity.id
_entity.type
_entity.pdbx_description
1 polymer ?
#
loop_
_entity_poly.entity_id
_entity_poly.type
_entity_poly.pdbx_seq_one_letter_code
_entity_poly.pdbx_strand_id
1 'polypeptide(L)'
;MKASSLLLFYTLALASGCAFAGGYTHADVCKAVLALELNHDLGRLRITHGGNTPEIVFTHPTTRQRSRYRCQFPAEGKVVWASYIDDKKNWGRWHDRREDGQITWSEQRTRLTVKNEKGRERVFGTGDFRQ
;
A
#
# COMPACT_ATOMS: atom_id res chain seq x y z
N MET A 1 -2.85 69.75 -3.91
CA MET A 1 -2.21 68.79 -4.85
C MET A 1 -1.32 67.90 -4.01
N LYS A 2 -1.84 66.77 -3.51
CA LYS A 2 -1.62 65.40 -4.00
C LYS A 2 -0.14 64.99 -4.04
N ALA A 3 0.28 64.15 -3.09
CA ALA A 3 0.99 62.89 -3.37
C ALA A 3 1.09 62.07 -2.08
N SER A 4 0.17 61.11 -1.94
CA SER A 4 0.14 60.12 -0.86
C SER A 4 1.33 59.16 -0.97
N SER A 5 2.11 59.03 0.09
CA SER A 5 3.17 58.02 0.20
C SER A 5 2.54 56.64 0.44
N LEU A 6 2.72 55.74 -0.52
CA LEU A 6 2.29 54.35 -0.46
C LEU A 6 3.25 53.53 0.42
N LEU A 7 2.72 53.03 1.54
CA LEU A 7 3.33 52.02 2.40
C LEU A 7 3.42 50.69 1.66
N LEU A 8 4.63 50.21 1.41
CA LEU A 8 4.89 48.88 0.87
C LEU A 8 4.86 47.86 2.04
N PHE A 9 3.72 47.19 2.21
CA PHE A 9 3.62 46.04 3.11
C PHE A 9 4.19 44.79 2.41
N TYR A 10 5.37 44.34 2.84
CA TYR A 10 5.93 43.05 2.44
C TYR A 10 5.22 41.95 3.24
N THR A 11 4.18 41.34 2.65
CA THR A 11 3.55 40.13 3.21
C THR A 11 4.48 38.94 2.98
N LEU A 12 5.19 38.54 4.03
CA LEU A 12 5.93 37.29 4.07
C LEU A 12 4.89 36.14 4.07
N ALA A 13 4.62 35.58 2.90
CA ALA A 13 3.82 34.35 2.78
C ALA A 13 4.63 33.21 3.40
N LEU A 14 4.29 32.83 4.64
CA LEU A 14 4.67 31.54 5.20
C LEU A 14 4.06 30.46 4.32
N ALA A 15 4.87 29.94 3.39
CA ALA A 15 4.57 28.71 2.71
C ALA A 15 4.55 27.60 3.77
N SER A 16 3.37 27.31 4.31
CA SER A 16 3.09 26.07 5.00
C SER A 16 3.22 24.95 3.98
N GLY A 17 4.46 24.51 3.75
CA GLY A 17 4.70 23.23 3.12
C GLY A 17 4.08 22.18 4.01
N CYS A 18 2.96 21.59 3.58
CA CYS A 18 2.51 20.32 4.12
C CYS A 18 3.65 19.33 3.94
N ALA A 19 4.41 19.09 5.00
CA ALA A 19 5.31 17.98 5.07
C ALA A 19 4.44 16.72 5.00
N PHE A 20 4.32 16.11 3.82
CA PHE A 20 3.91 14.72 3.72
C PHE A 20 5.04 13.92 4.38
N ALA A 21 4.88 13.57 5.65
CA ALA A 21 5.64 12.49 6.23
C ALA A 21 5.41 11.28 5.32
N GLY A 22 6.46 10.81 4.63
CA GLY A 22 6.37 9.81 3.58
C GLY A 22 5.54 8.60 4.02
N GLY A 23 4.33 8.51 3.46
CA GLY A 23 3.37 7.47 3.80
C GLY A 23 3.67 6.15 3.12
N TYR A 24 2.83 5.15 3.37
CA TYR A 24 2.99 3.83 2.76
C TYR A 24 2.70 3.88 1.26
N THR A 25 3.57 3.28 0.45
CA THR A 25 3.31 3.15 -0.98
C THR A 25 2.25 2.06 -1.24
N HIS A 26 1.61 2.10 -2.41
CA HIS A 26 0.76 0.98 -2.85
C HIS A 26 1.49 -0.37 -2.82
N ALA A 27 2.81 -0.39 -3.08
CA ALA A 27 3.59 -1.61 -2.99
C ALA A 27 3.71 -2.12 -1.54
N ASP A 28 3.90 -1.22 -0.57
CA ASP A 28 3.91 -1.56 0.86
C ASP A 28 2.55 -2.09 1.30
N VAL A 29 1.46 -1.42 0.91
CA VAL A 29 0.10 -1.88 1.21
C VAL A 29 -0.17 -3.25 0.59
N CYS A 30 0.21 -3.47 -0.68
CA CYS A 30 0.05 -4.77 -1.33
C CYS A 30 0.84 -5.87 -0.61
N LYS A 31 2.07 -5.58 -0.20
CA LYS A 31 2.90 -6.51 0.57
C LYS A 31 2.27 -6.85 1.93
N ALA A 32 1.74 -5.86 2.64
CA ALA A 32 1.05 -6.03 3.93
C ALA A 32 -0.23 -6.87 3.80
N VAL A 33 -1.01 -6.63 2.75
CA VAL A 33 -2.24 -7.37 2.44
C VAL A 33 -1.93 -8.84 2.20
N LEU A 34 -0.92 -9.13 1.38
CA LEU A 34 -0.53 -10.52 1.11
C LEU A 34 0.08 -11.19 2.35
N ALA A 35 0.75 -10.44 3.22
CA ALA A 35 1.21 -10.95 4.51
C ALA A 35 0.04 -11.37 5.43
N LEU A 36 -1.06 -10.59 5.43
CA LEU A 36 -2.29 -10.96 6.13
C LEU A 36 -2.95 -12.19 5.51
N GLU A 37 -3.16 -12.19 4.19
CA GLU A 37 -3.94 -13.23 3.51
C GLU A 37 -3.23 -14.58 3.46
N LEU A 38 -1.93 -14.56 3.19
CA LEU A 38 -1.10 -15.76 3.17
C LEU A 38 -0.66 -16.19 4.58
N ASN A 39 -0.98 -15.40 5.62
CA ASN A 39 -0.57 -15.64 7.00
C ASN A 39 0.95 -15.84 7.16
N HIS A 40 1.72 -14.92 6.58
CA HIS A 40 3.18 -14.98 6.54
C HIS A 40 3.82 -13.60 6.76
N ASP A 41 5.10 -13.58 7.15
CA ASP A 41 5.82 -12.33 7.39
C ASP A 41 6.33 -11.66 6.12
N LEU A 42 6.52 -10.34 6.22
CA LEU A 42 6.96 -9.48 5.13
C LEU A 42 8.30 -9.93 4.51
N GLY A 43 9.20 -10.57 5.26
CA GLY A 43 10.48 -11.06 4.75
C GLY A 43 10.37 -12.15 3.68
N ARG A 44 9.20 -12.79 3.52
CA ARG A 44 8.96 -13.78 2.45
C ARG A 44 8.36 -13.17 1.18
N LEU A 45 7.98 -11.90 1.24
CA LEU A 45 7.32 -11.17 0.18
C LEU A 45 8.30 -10.14 -0.38
N ARG A 46 8.53 -10.20 -1.69
CA ARG A 46 9.45 -9.27 -2.36
C ARG A 46 8.68 -8.47 -3.39
N ILE A 47 8.77 -7.15 -3.29
CA ILE A 47 8.23 -6.25 -4.31
C ILE A 47 9.09 -6.43 -5.57
N THR A 48 8.44 -6.81 -6.67
CA THR A 48 9.07 -6.92 -7.99
C THR A 48 8.68 -5.79 -8.92
N HIS A 49 7.50 -5.23 -8.71
CA HIS A 49 7.03 -4.06 -9.44
C HIS A 49 6.29 -3.12 -8.47
N GLY A 50 6.58 -1.82 -8.53
CA GLY A 50 5.90 -0.80 -7.74
C GLY A 50 4.72 -0.16 -8.48
N GLY A 51 4.37 1.08 -8.10
CA GLY A 51 3.34 1.86 -8.79
C GLY A 51 1.91 1.50 -8.39
N ASN A 52 0.95 1.75 -9.29
CA ASN A 52 -0.49 1.62 -9.02
C ASN A 52 -1.02 0.18 -9.13
N THR A 53 -0.25 -0.72 -9.73
CA THR A 53 -0.55 -2.15 -9.79
C THR A 53 0.71 -2.91 -9.38
N PRO A 54 1.07 -2.86 -8.10
CA PRO A 54 2.31 -3.47 -7.63
C PRO A 54 2.25 -4.99 -7.76
N GLU A 55 3.42 -5.59 -8.03
CA GLU A 55 3.60 -7.03 -8.11
C GLU A 55 4.54 -7.51 -7.01
N ILE A 56 4.16 -8.62 -6.37
CA ILE A 56 4.85 -9.22 -5.24
C ILE A 56 5.16 -10.69 -5.57
N VAL A 57 6.37 -11.12 -5.27
CA VAL A 57 6.74 -12.54 -5.26
C VAL A 57 6.77 -13.03 -3.82
N PHE A 58 6.00 -14.08 -3.54
CA PHE A 58 6.11 -14.87 -2.32
C PHE A 58 7.05 -16.04 -2.54
N THR A 59 7.94 -16.32 -1.59
CA THR A 59 8.75 -17.55 -1.58
C THR A 59 8.26 -18.47 -0.48
N HIS A 60 7.74 -19.64 -0.88
CA HIS A 60 7.26 -20.67 0.04
C HIS A 60 8.40 -21.15 0.95
N PRO A 61 8.19 -21.21 2.28
CA PRO A 61 9.26 -21.50 3.24
C PRO A 61 9.85 -22.91 3.06
N THR A 62 9.00 -23.90 2.78
CA THR A 62 9.39 -25.31 2.71
C THR A 62 9.85 -25.72 1.32
N THR A 63 9.05 -25.42 0.29
CA THR A 63 9.31 -25.89 -1.08
C THR A 63 10.23 -24.98 -1.88
N ARG A 64 10.50 -23.76 -1.37
CA ARG A 64 11.24 -22.70 -2.08
C ARG A 64 10.60 -22.26 -3.40
N GLN A 65 9.42 -22.77 -3.73
CA GLN A 65 8.65 -22.34 -4.90
C GLN A 65 8.26 -20.88 -4.75
N ARG A 66 8.10 -20.21 -5.89
CA ARG A 66 7.75 -18.79 -5.96
C ARG A 66 6.36 -18.64 -6.54
N SER A 67 5.51 -17.90 -5.85
CA SER A 67 4.19 -17.53 -6.34
C SER A 67 4.16 -16.02 -6.58
N ARG A 68 3.57 -15.60 -7.69
CA ARG A 68 3.43 -14.19 -8.04
C ARG A 68 2.03 -13.70 -7.72
N TYR A 69 1.96 -12.49 -7.21
CA TYR A 69 0.74 -11.78 -6.88
C TYR A 69 0.81 -10.36 -7.42
N ARG A 70 -0.35 -9.78 -7.68
CA ARG A 70 -0.49 -8.35 -7.98
C ARG A 70 -1.65 -7.77 -7.21
N CYS A 71 -1.61 -6.47 -6.93
CA CYS A 71 -2.71 -5.76 -6.28
C CYS A 71 -3.28 -4.64 -7.17
N GLN A 72 -4.52 -4.26 -6.87
CA GLN A 72 -5.19 -3.06 -7.36
C GLN A 72 -5.92 -2.36 -6.21
N PHE A 73 -6.13 -1.06 -6.38
CA PHE A 73 -6.72 -0.15 -5.38
C PHE A 73 -8.00 0.45 -5.96
N PRO A 74 -9.14 -0.28 -5.94
CA PRO A 74 -10.36 0.13 -6.62
C PRO A 74 -11.05 1.33 -5.98
N ALA A 75 -10.75 1.61 -4.71
CA ALA A 75 -11.23 2.77 -3.96
C ALA A 75 -10.25 3.06 -2.81
N GLU A 76 -10.38 4.24 -2.21
CA GLU A 76 -9.61 4.62 -1.03
C GLU A 76 -9.81 3.61 0.11
N GLY A 77 -8.71 3.20 0.74
CA GLY A 77 -8.72 2.23 1.83
C GLY A 77 -9.11 0.81 1.41
N LYS A 78 -9.31 0.51 0.12
CA LYS A 78 -9.60 -0.84 -0.39
C LYS A 78 -8.47 -1.38 -1.25
N VAL A 79 -8.32 -2.70 -1.21
CA VAL A 79 -7.31 -3.41 -1.99
C VAL A 79 -7.84 -4.78 -2.40
N VAL A 80 -7.60 -5.13 -3.66
CA VAL A 80 -7.89 -6.45 -4.22
C VAL A 80 -6.60 -7.02 -4.78
N TRP A 81 -6.47 -8.34 -4.78
CA TRP A 81 -5.26 -9.02 -5.23
C TRP A 81 -5.59 -10.17 -6.16
N ALA A 82 -4.63 -10.58 -6.99
CA ALA A 82 -4.75 -11.74 -7.86
C ALA A 82 -3.45 -12.54 -7.83
N SER A 83 -3.56 -13.86 -7.94
CA SER A 83 -2.42 -14.75 -8.15
C SER A 83 -2.13 -14.92 -9.64
N TYR A 84 -0.87 -15.11 -10.00
CA TYR A 84 -0.48 -15.52 -11.34
C TYR A 84 -0.60 -17.05 -11.48
N ILE A 85 -1.12 -17.50 -12.62
CA ILE A 85 -1.26 -18.92 -12.94
C ILE A 85 -0.18 -19.27 -13.96
N ASP A 86 0.91 -19.90 -13.50
CA ASP A 86 2.10 -20.15 -14.32
C ASP A 86 1.80 -20.98 -15.56
N ASP A 87 1.01 -22.06 -15.43
CA ASP A 87 0.64 -22.93 -16.55
C ASP A 87 -0.13 -22.19 -17.66
N LYS A 88 -0.96 -21.22 -17.28
CA LYS A 88 -1.76 -20.41 -18.21
C LYS A 88 -1.04 -19.15 -18.68
N LYS A 89 0.13 -18.85 -18.12
CA LYS A 89 0.90 -17.62 -18.33
C LYS A 89 0.04 -16.36 -18.20
N ASN A 90 -0.93 -16.36 -17.29
CA ASN A 90 -1.86 -15.25 -17.12
C ASN A 90 -2.23 -15.06 -15.65
N TRP A 91 -2.70 -13.86 -15.33
CA TRP A 91 -3.28 -13.54 -14.04
C TRP A 91 -4.63 -14.22 -13.85
N GLY A 92 -4.85 -14.74 -12.65
CA GLY A 92 -6.14 -15.26 -12.24
C GLY A 92 -7.17 -14.16 -12.01
N ARG A 93 -8.32 -14.56 -11.44
CA ARG A 93 -9.36 -13.64 -11.00
C ARG A 93 -8.83 -12.76 -9.85
N TRP A 94 -9.29 -11.51 -9.82
CA TRP A 94 -9.17 -10.66 -8.64
C TRP A 94 -9.97 -11.22 -7.47
N HIS A 95 -9.41 -11.19 -6.27
CA HIS A 95 -10.12 -11.48 -5.02
C HIS A 95 -10.90 -10.25 -4.58
N ASP A 96 -12.01 -9.99 -5.28
CA ASP A 96 -12.85 -8.80 -5.17
C ASP A 96 -14.31 -9.10 -4.80
N ARG A 97 -14.67 -10.38 -4.63
CA ARG A 97 -16.03 -10.79 -4.30
C ARG A 97 -16.24 -10.86 -2.79
N ARG A 98 -17.50 -10.82 -2.38
CA ARG A 98 -17.88 -10.87 -0.96
C ARG A 98 -17.33 -12.12 -0.26
N GLU A 99 -17.33 -13.27 -0.94
CA GLU A 99 -16.81 -14.53 -0.40
C GLU A 99 -15.28 -14.55 -0.19
N ASP A 100 -14.53 -13.73 -0.92
CA ASP A 100 -13.08 -13.58 -0.72
C ASP A 100 -12.79 -12.89 0.63
N GLY A 101 -13.73 -12.05 1.08
CA GLY A 101 -13.61 -11.16 2.22
C GLY A 101 -12.89 -9.88 1.80
N GLN A 102 -13.60 -8.75 1.84
CA GLN A 102 -12.98 -7.47 1.47
C GLN A 102 -11.83 -7.16 2.42
N ILE A 103 -10.77 -6.59 1.86
CA ILE A 103 -9.60 -6.15 2.59
C ILE A 103 -9.58 -4.63 2.58
N THR A 104 -9.51 -4.07 3.76
CA THR A 104 -9.34 -2.64 3.97
C THR A 104 -8.00 -2.34 4.58
N TRP A 105 -7.52 -1.13 4.34
CA TRP A 105 -6.29 -0.63 4.91
C TRP A 105 -6.46 0.81 5.37
N SER A 106 -5.72 1.18 6.39
CA SER A 106 -5.66 2.56 6.87
C SER A 106 -4.25 2.88 7.37
N GLU A 107 -3.88 4.14 7.20
CA GLU A 107 -2.60 4.66 7.66
C GLU A 107 -2.82 5.67 8.79
N GLN A 108 -2.14 5.48 9.90
CA GLN A 108 -2.12 6.43 11.01
C GLN A 108 -0.68 6.66 11.46
N ARG A 109 -0.16 7.87 11.17
CA ARG A 109 1.22 8.27 11.45
C ARG A 109 2.22 7.33 10.78
N THR A 110 2.86 6.45 11.55
CA THR A 110 3.87 5.49 11.08
C THR A 110 3.35 4.06 11.10
N ARG A 111 2.03 3.86 11.18
CA ARG A 111 1.40 2.54 11.27
C ARG A 111 0.45 2.32 10.11
N LEU A 112 0.66 1.20 9.42
CA LEU A 112 -0.27 0.65 8.43
C LEU A 112 -1.08 -0.45 9.08
N THR A 113 -2.39 -0.31 9.10
CA THR A 113 -3.31 -1.36 9.52
C THR A 113 -3.96 -1.98 8.30
N VAL A 114 -3.94 -3.31 8.20
CA VAL A 114 -4.70 -4.07 7.20
C VAL A 114 -5.67 -4.99 7.92
N LYS A 115 -6.92 -5.02 7.45
CA LYS A 115 -7.99 -5.81 8.03
C LYS A 115 -8.80 -6.49 6.95
N ASN A 116 -9.24 -7.71 7.20
CA ASN A 116 -10.21 -8.37 6.34
C ASN A 116 -11.59 -8.49 7.00
N GLU A 117 -12.63 -8.70 6.19
CA GLU A 117 -14.01 -8.88 6.68
C GLU A 117 -14.21 -10.08 7.60
N LYS A 118 -13.26 -11.02 7.64
CA LYS A 118 -13.26 -12.19 8.54
C LYS A 118 -12.71 -11.84 9.94
N GLY A 119 -12.40 -10.57 10.20
CA GLY A 119 -11.94 -10.08 11.49
C GLY A 119 -10.43 -10.25 11.74
N ARG A 120 -9.66 -10.72 10.76
CA ARG A 120 -8.19 -10.73 10.87
C ARG A 120 -7.66 -9.32 10.66
N GLU A 121 -6.73 -8.91 11.52
CA GLU A 121 -6.09 -7.61 11.47
C GLU A 121 -4.58 -7.76 11.69
N ARG A 122 -3.78 -6.99 10.96
CA ARG A 122 -2.34 -6.83 11.20
C ARG A 122 -1.96 -5.36 11.13
N VAL A 123 -1.03 -4.98 12.00
CA VAL A 123 -0.46 -3.63 12.06
C VAL A 123 1.02 -3.73 11.76
N PHE A 124 1.51 -2.86 10.89
CA PHE A 124 2.90 -2.76 10.48
C PHE A 124 3.44 -1.36 10.74
N GLY A 125 4.68 -1.27 11.18
CA GLY A 125 5.46 -0.04 11.26
C GLY A 125 6.33 0.14 10.02
N THR A 126 6.80 1.37 9.80
CA THR A 126 7.67 1.71 8.66
C THR A 126 8.98 0.91 8.66
N GLY A 127 9.47 0.50 9.85
CA GLY A 127 10.63 -0.37 9.99
C GLY A 127 10.42 -1.78 9.44
N ASP A 128 9.18 -2.28 9.40
CA ASP A 128 8.89 -3.64 8.95
C ASP A 128 9.07 -3.83 7.44
N PHE A 129 9.12 -2.73 6.68
CA PHE A 129 9.27 -2.75 5.22
C PHE A 129 10.72 -2.64 4.73
N ARG A 130 11.68 -2.33 5.63
CA ARG A 130 13.10 -2.15 5.29
C ARG A 130 13.91 -3.46 5.19
N GLN A 131 13.22 -4.59 5.01
CA GLN A 131 13.78 -5.94 4.99
C GLN A 131 14.25 -6.37 3.60
#